data_AF-A0A1S8X6K5-F1
#
_entry.id   AF-A0A1S8X6K5-F1
#
_cell.length_a   1.000
_cell.length_b   1.000
_cell.length_c   1.000
_cell.angle_alpha   90.00
_cell.angle_beta   90.00
_cell.angle_gamma   90.00
#
_symmetry.space_group_name_H-M   'P 1'
#
loop_
_entity.id
_entity.type
_entity.pdbx_description
1 polymer ?
#
loop_
_entity_poly.entity_id
_entity_poly.type
_entity_poly.pdbx_seq_one_letter_code
_entity_poly.pdbx_strand_id
1 'polypeptide(L)'
;MAGGNALQAVKSTQPNSDAFEKLMAWKKNKAVPNYCGYHADPGPCNFPVRRFYYDKDLGECKEFTYSGCLGNLNNFESKASCKMVCIE
;
A
#
# COMPACT_ATOMS: atom_id res chain seq x y z
N MET A 1 2.62 19.82 -57.81
CA MET A 1 3.20 20.46 -56.61
C MET A 1 2.73 19.69 -55.39
N ALA A 2 3.60 18.84 -54.85
CA ALA A 2 3.39 18.15 -53.58
C ALA A 2 3.56 19.14 -52.42
N GLY A 3 2.86 18.93 -51.30
CA GLY A 3 3.13 19.69 -50.08
C GLY A 3 1.97 19.81 -49.10
N GLY A 4 1.39 18.69 -48.66
CA GLY A 4 0.61 18.67 -47.41
C GLY A 4 1.53 18.24 -46.27
N ASN A 5 1.94 19.19 -45.43
CA ASN A 5 2.85 18.96 -44.30
C ASN A 5 2.15 18.12 -43.21
N ALA A 6 2.56 16.86 -43.09
CA ALA A 6 2.11 15.93 -42.06
C ALA A 6 2.88 16.19 -40.75
N LEU A 7 2.43 17.18 -39.97
CA LEU A 7 2.80 17.31 -38.55
C LEU A 7 1.60 17.83 -37.74
N GLN A 8 0.51 17.06 -37.74
CA GLN A 8 -0.40 17.11 -36.60
C GLN A 8 0.16 16.19 -35.53
N ALA A 9 0.63 16.83 -34.47
CA ALA A 9 0.87 16.34 -33.12
C ALA A 9 0.94 14.81 -32.96
N VAL A 10 2.11 14.34 -32.51
CA VAL A 10 2.19 13.21 -31.57
C VAL A 10 1.21 13.50 -30.43
N LYS A 11 -0.05 13.08 -30.59
CA LYS A 11 -0.94 12.84 -29.48
C LYS A 11 -0.23 11.74 -28.73
N SER A 12 0.47 12.15 -27.68
CA SER A 12 1.03 11.28 -26.67
C SER A 12 0.05 10.15 -26.45
N THR A 13 0.43 8.93 -26.82
CA THR A 13 -0.28 7.73 -26.41
C THR A 13 -0.08 7.62 -24.91
N GLN A 14 -0.84 8.44 -24.18
CA GLN A 14 -1.10 8.26 -22.77
C GLN A 14 -1.73 6.86 -22.66
N PRO A 15 -1.21 5.97 -21.80
CA PRO A 15 -1.80 4.65 -21.66
C PRO A 15 -3.15 4.78 -20.96
N ASN A 16 -4.20 5.10 -21.72
CA ASN A 16 -5.58 4.83 -21.36
C ASN A 16 -5.93 3.41 -21.82
N SER A 17 -5.21 2.43 -21.28
CA SER A 17 -5.68 1.06 -21.32
C SER A 17 -6.73 0.88 -20.22
N ASP A 18 -7.85 0.23 -20.52
CA ASP A 18 -8.93 -0.08 -19.56
C ASP A 18 -8.39 -0.70 -18.25
N ALA A 19 -7.24 -1.37 -18.32
CA ALA A 19 -6.54 -1.93 -17.17
C ALA A 19 -6.04 -0.84 -16.18
N PHE A 20 -5.52 0.28 -16.68
CA PHE A 20 -5.06 1.39 -15.84
C PHE A 20 -6.25 2.09 -15.17
N GLU A 21 -7.35 2.33 -15.89
CA GLU A 21 -8.57 2.89 -15.31
C GLU A 21 -9.18 1.97 -14.25
N LYS A 22 -9.23 0.65 -14.51
CA LYS A 22 -9.70 -0.35 -13.53
C LYS A 22 -8.81 -0.40 -12.28
N LEU A 23 -7.49 -0.30 -12.44
CA LEU A 23 -6.55 -0.28 -11.31
C LEU A 23 -6.76 0.95 -10.42
N MET A 24 -6.94 2.13 -11.02
CA MET A 24 -7.17 3.36 -10.27
C MET A 24 -8.55 3.37 -9.58
N ALA A 25 -9.57 2.81 -10.22
CA ALA A 25 -10.88 2.63 -9.60
C ALA A 25 -10.84 1.66 -8.40
N TRP A 26 -10.07 0.57 -8.49
CA TRP A 26 -9.89 -0.36 -7.36
C TRP A 26 -9.18 0.32 -6.18
N LYS A 27 -8.11 1.09 -6.44
CA LYS A 27 -7.42 1.86 -5.40
C LYS A 27 -8.36 2.84 -4.70
N LYS A 28 -9.18 3.56 -5.46
CA LYS A 28 -10.13 4.55 -4.92
C LYS A 28 -11.19 3.94 -3.98
N ASN A 29 -11.57 2.69 -4.22
CA ASN A 29 -12.63 2.01 -3.46
C ASN A 29 -12.08 0.94 -2.51
N LYS A 30 -10.77 0.95 -2.23
CA LYS A 30 -10.17 0.00 -1.32
C LYS A 30 -10.47 0.41 0.12
N ALA A 31 -11.22 -0.43 0.83
CA ALA A 31 -11.45 -0.24 2.26
C ALA A 31 -10.17 -0.55 3.04
N VAL A 32 -9.82 0.32 4.00
CA VAL A 32 -8.76 0.04 4.96
C VAL A 32 -9.20 -1.14 5.84
N PRO A 33 -8.40 -2.20 5.98
CA PRO A 33 -8.76 -3.33 6.83
C PRO A 33 -8.93 -2.90 8.29
N ASN A 34 -9.92 -3.48 8.99
CA ASN A 34 -10.19 -3.15 10.39
C ASN A 34 -9.00 -3.38 11.32
N TYR A 35 -8.15 -4.37 11.04
CA TYR A 35 -6.99 -4.69 11.84
C TYR A 35 -5.94 -3.58 11.85
N CYS A 36 -5.94 -2.66 10.87
CA CYS A 36 -5.11 -1.46 10.95
C CYS A 36 -5.41 -0.64 12.22
N GLY A 37 -6.61 -0.77 12.79
CA GLY A 37 -6.97 -0.12 14.06
C GLY A 37 -6.52 -0.85 15.33
N TYR A 38 -5.92 -2.04 15.23
CA TYR A 38 -5.48 -2.82 16.39
C TYR A 38 -4.14 -2.29 16.92
N HIS A 39 -3.90 -2.44 18.23
CA HIS A 39 -2.59 -2.16 18.80
C HIS A 39 -1.54 -3.18 18.33
N ALA A 40 -0.26 -2.84 18.40
CA ALA A 40 0.82 -3.81 18.21
C ALA A 40 0.71 -4.94 19.24
N ASP A 41 0.77 -6.19 18.79
CA ASP A 41 0.71 -7.36 19.66
C ASP A 41 1.97 -8.22 19.47
N PRO A 42 2.89 -8.22 20.46
CA PRO A 42 4.08 -9.06 20.44
C PRO A 42 3.75 -10.56 20.42
N GLY A 43 2.63 -10.98 21.01
CA GLY A 43 2.35 -12.39 21.27
C GLY A 43 3.27 -13.01 22.35
N PRO A 44 3.00 -14.26 22.75
CA PRO A 44 3.55 -14.87 23.96
C PRO A 44 4.85 -15.66 23.76
N CYS A 45 5.33 -15.81 22.53
CA CYS A 45 6.56 -16.55 22.24
C CYS A 45 7.82 -15.79 22.71
N ASN A 46 9.02 -16.36 22.46
CA ASN A 46 10.31 -15.77 22.86
C ASN A 46 11.31 -15.73 21.71
N PHE A 47 10.84 -15.43 20.50
CA PHE A 47 11.68 -15.30 19.31
C PHE A 47 11.53 -13.88 18.73
N PRO A 48 12.39 -12.93 19.12
CA PRO A 48 12.22 -11.53 18.75
C PRO A 48 12.45 -11.32 17.25
N VAL A 49 11.44 -10.80 16.57
CA VAL A 49 11.45 -10.46 15.15
C VAL A 49 11.03 -9.00 14.97
N ARG A 50 11.82 -8.24 14.21
CA ARG A 50 11.45 -6.88 13.80
C ARG A 50 10.23 -6.91 12.89
N ARG A 51 9.17 -6.20 13.26
CA ARG A 51 7.95 -6.04 12.47
C ARG A 51 7.46 -4.61 12.52
N PHE A 52 6.47 -4.28 11.70
CA PHE A 52 5.84 -2.97 11.63
C PHE A 52 4.35 -3.08 11.90
N TYR A 53 3.78 -2.09 12.57
CA TYR A 53 2.34 -1.95 12.78
C TYR A 53 1.92 -0.52 12.41
N TYR A 54 0.66 -0.31 12.05
CA TYR A 54 0.09 1.01 11.87
C TYR A 54 -0.35 1.57 13.22
N ASP A 55 0.24 2.69 13.62
CA ASP A 55 -0.14 3.46 14.80
C ASP A 55 -1.21 4.47 14.39
N LYS A 56 -2.48 4.12 14.64
CA LYS A 56 -3.63 4.94 14.25
C LYS A 56 -3.67 6.31 14.92
N ASP A 57 -3.02 6.47 16.07
CA ASP A 57 -3.05 7.70 16.85
C ASP A 57 -2.05 8.72 16.25
N LEU A 58 -0.94 8.21 15.71
CA LEU A 58 0.07 9.02 15.01
C LEU A 58 -0.12 9.07 13.49
N GLY A 59 -0.95 8.19 12.94
CA GLY A 59 -1.15 8.07 11.50
C GLY A 59 0.08 7.56 10.76
N GLU A 60 0.93 6.74 11.39
CA GLU A 60 2.15 6.23 10.76
C GLU A 60 2.47 4.77 11.07
N CYS A 61 3.25 4.14 10.18
CA CYS A 61 3.78 2.80 10.39
C CYS A 61 5.05 2.84 11.24
N LYS A 62 4.99 2.20 12.42
CA LYS A 62 6.07 2.14 13.40
C LYS A 62 6.59 0.72 13.58
N GLU A 63 7.85 0.63 13.97
CA GLU A 63 8.50 -0.64 14.28
C GLU A 63 8.10 -1.14 15.67
N PHE A 64 7.97 -2.46 15.82
CA PHE A 64 7.82 -3.12 17.11
C PHE A 64 8.50 -4.50 17.10
N THR A 65 8.73 -5.05 18.29
CA THR A 65 9.25 -6.42 18.46
C THR A 65 8.08 -7.40 18.53
N TYR A 66 7.95 -8.25 17.51
CA TYR A 66 7.05 -9.39 17.53
C TYR A 66 7.78 -10.60 18.11
N SER A 67 7.13 -11.34 19.00
CA SER A 67 7.75 -12.46 19.72
C SER A 67 7.75 -13.77 18.94
N GLY A 68 7.23 -13.78 17.71
CA GLY A 68 7.34 -14.90 16.76
C GLY A 68 6.08 -15.78 16.63
N CYS A 69 5.09 -15.66 17.51
CA CYS A 69 3.82 -16.37 17.38
C CYS A 69 2.62 -15.59 17.97
N LEU A 70 1.40 -15.95 17.54
CA LEU A 70 0.12 -15.56 18.14
C LEU A 70 -0.07 -14.05 18.42
N GLY A 71 0.49 -13.18 17.59
CA GLY A 71 0.13 -11.75 17.57
C GLY A 71 -1.15 -11.51 16.77
N ASN A 72 -1.35 -10.27 16.30
CA ASN A 72 -2.49 -9.91 15.44
C ASN A 72 -2.07 -9.52 14.01
N LEU A 73 -3.06 -9.15 13.18
CA LEU A 73 -2.87 -8.83 11.76
C LEU A 73 -2.29 -7.43 11.50
N ASN A 74 -2.22 -6.54 12.49
CA ASN A 74 -1.47 -5.29 12.39
C ASN A 74 0.03 -5.56 12.55
N ASN A 75 0.56 -6.43 11.70
CA ASN A 75 1.92 -6.96 11.78
C ASN A 75 2.45 -7.21 10.37
N PHE A 76 3.40 -6.38 9.96
CA PHE A 76 3.96 -6.34 8.62
C PHE A 76 5.47 -6.55 8.66
N GLU A 77 6.01 -7.21 7.64
CA GLU A 77 7.45 -7.45 7.52
C GLU A 77 8.25 -6.19 7.16
N SER A 78 7.59 -5.19 6.56
CA SER A 78 8.24 -3.96 6.13
C SER A 78 7.37 -2.73 6.39
N LYS A 79 8.02 -1.56 6.58
CA LYS A 79 7.32 -0.27 6.65
C LYS A 79 6.51 0.00 5.39
N ALA A 80 6.99 -0.42 4.22
CA ALA A 80 6.32 -0.21 2.94
C ALA A 80 5.01 -1.01 2.82
N SER A 81 5.00 -2.28 3.21
CA SER A 81 3.78 -3.09 3.18
C SER A 81 2.74 -2.60 4.19
N CYS A 82 3.17 -2.16 5.37
CA CYS A 82 2.28 -1.49 6.33
C CYS A 82 1.60 -0.25 5.71
N LYS A 83 2.38 0.66 5.09
CA LYS A 83 1.84 1.87 4.45
C LYS A 83 0.85 1.53 3.34
N MET A 84 1.21 0.58 2.48
CA MET A 84 0.38 0.12 1.36
C MET A 84 -0.96 -0.46 1.82
N VAL A 85 -1.04 -1.00 3.04
CA VAL A 85 -2.26 -1.64 3.55
C VAL A 85 -3.11 -0.66 4.36
N CYS A 86 -2.49 0.16 5.21
CA CYS A 86 -3.20 0.94 6.22
C CYS A 86 -3.22 2.46 5.96
N ILE A 87 -2.48 2.96 4.97
CA ILE A 87 -2.39 4.41 4.66
C ILE A 87 -2.79 4.71 3.22
N GLU A 88 -2.34 3.89 2.26
CA GLU A 88 -2.57 4.04 0.81
C GLU A 88 -3.79 3.26 0.29
#